data_AF-A0A1B6M8A2-F1
#
_entry.id   AF-A0A1B6M8A2-F1
#
_cell.length_a   1.000
_cell.length_b   1.000
_cell.length_c   1.000
_cell.angle_alpha   90.00
_cell.angle_beta   90.00
_cell.angle_gamma   90.00
#
_symmetry.space_group_name_H-M   'P 1'
#
loop_
_entity.id
_entity.type
_entity.pdbx_description
1 polymer ?
#
loop_
_entity_poly.entity_id
_entity_poly.type
_entity_poly.pdbx_seq_one_letter_code
_entity_poly.pdbx_strand_id
1 'polypeptide(L)'
;RWDIRQRRGSCLVNLFPHPSSLAKALADLVTAFKWGSFTIIFDQSEDLIKLKDLLGYYDHRGFPVTVRQLDEGNNYRETFRRIKNANEKNIILDCAADKLPDVLLQAMQVGLLGSDFNYIITDMDMHTQNLQPYVYGGTNITGIRMVDPSDPIVRDATAYFRMKEGRERDSWTDFNETTLKLETALMADSVTLFARGLNHLSLSKDVQTRALNCQDTINWEHGYSLINYMKMSEFQGITGLVKFDNEGFRTDFRLDILDVKPEGMRKTGTWNITDGVNFTRLVNDDSEMIDLKRDLRNMSFVVMIALTHPYGMLKETSDKLTGNNRFEGMGIDLIQELAAVHGFNYTFRVQVDGSSGNPDKVTGKWTGMIGEVLSGKADLAIADITITREREKDADFTLPFLDLGISILYKKPMKQPPNLFSFLLPFSSQVWYATIAAYLGVSLLLFVIARITPREWINPYPCIEEPKLPESVVEAELIL
;
A
#
# COMPACT_ATOMS: atom_id res chain seq x y z
N ARG A 1 -36.70 -8.82 -3.34
CA ARG A 1 -35.97 -8.09 -4.42
C ARG A 1 -36.47 -6.65 -4.55
N TRP A 2 -35.56 -5.72 -4.87
CA TRP A 2 -35.85 -4.31 -5.13
C TRP A 2 -36.49 -4.11 -6.51
N ASP A 3 -37.52 -3.27 -6.63
CA ASP A 3 -38.13 -2.90 -7.92
C ASP A 3 -37.61 -1.53 -8.40
N ILE A 4 -36.85 -1.54 -9.49
CA ILE A 4 -36.25 -0.35 -10.12
C ILE A 4 -37.34 0.58 -10.70
N ARG A 5 -38.56 0.09 -10.92
CA ARG A 5 -39.68 0.87 -11.47
C ARG A 5 -40.49 1.60 -10.41
N GLN A 6 -40.13 1.50 -9.13
CA GLN A 6 -40.85 2.14 -8.04
C GLN A 6 -40.82 3.67 -8.20
N ARG A 7 -41.97 4.27 -8.54
CA ARG A 7 -42.13 5.72 -8.63
C ARG A 7 -42.50 6.31 -7.26
N ARG A 8 -41.88 7.45 -6.95
CA ARG A 8 -42.18 8.26 -5.75
C ARG A 8 -43.67 8.62 -5.71
N GLY A 9 -44.32 8.39 -4.57
CA GLY A 9 -45.76 8.69 -4.37
C GLY A 9 -46.75 7.57 -4.74
N SER A 10 -46.28 6.36 -5.05
CA SER A 10 -47.15 5.20 -5.30
C SER A 10 -47.71 4.58 -3.99
N CYS A 11 -48.80 3.83 -4.09
CA CYS A 11 -49.34 2.97 -3.02
C CYS A 11 -48.46 1.73 -2.77
N LEU A 12 -47.15 1.95 -2.62
CA LEU A 12 -46.13 0.92 -2.47
C LEU A 12 -45.24 1.25 -1.28
N VAL A 13 -44.89 0.22 -0.52
CA VAL A 13 -43.91 0.27 0.56
C VAL A 13 -42.90 -0.84 0.31
N ASN A 14 -41.62 -0.52 0.41
CA ASN A 14 -40.55 -1.47 0.17
C ASN A 14 -39.67 -1.62 1.41
N LEU A 15 -39.65 -2.83 1.97
CA LEU A 15 -38.86 -3.14 3.16
C LEU A 15 -37.37 -3.35 2.83
N PHE A 16 -37.05 -3.66 1.58
CA PHE A 16 -35.67 -3.82 1.15
C PHE A 16 -34.99 -2.44 1.09
N PRO A 17 -33.75 -2.29 1.58
CA PRO A 17 -33.02 -1.04 1.52
C PRO A 17 -32.91 -0.44 0.12
N HIS A 18 -32.99 0.88 0.03
CA HIS A 18 -32.80 1.57 -1.25
C HIS A 18 -31.35 1.35 -1.76
N PRO A 19 -31.14 1.07 -3.06
CA PRO A 19 -29.81 0.78 -3.61
C PRO A 19 -28.79 1.90 -3.38
N SER A 20 -29.21 3.17 -3.43
CA SER A 20 -28.32 4.31 -3.12
C SER A 20 -27.76 4.27 -1.70
N SER A 21 -28.53 3.75 -0.74
CA SER A 21 -28.10 3.61 0.65
C SER A 21 -27.09 2.46 0.78
N LEU A 22 -27.29 1.36 0.06
CA LEU A 22 -26.31 0.26 -0.01
C LEU A 22 -25.02 0.70 -0.72
N ALA A 23 -25.13 1.46 -1.81
CA ALA A 23 -23.98 2.05 -2.50
C ALA A 23 -23.20 3.00 -1.60
N LYS A 24 -23.89 3.81 -0.78
CA LYS A 24 -23.25 4.64 0.25
C LYS A 24 -22.50 3.79 1.27
N ALA A 25 -23.11 2.71 1.78
CA ALA A 25 -22.45 1.79 2.71
C ALA A 25 -21.17 1.19 2.13
N LEU A 26 -21.20 0.74 0.87
CA LEU A 26 -20.03 0.24 0.17
C LEU A 26 -18.98 1.33 -0.06
N ALA A 27 -19.40 2.55 -0.42
CA ALA A 27 -18.49 3.68 -0.58
C ALA A 27 -17.77 4.00 0.73
N ASP A 28 -18.50 4.06 1.84
CA ASP A 28 -17.95 4.31 3.16
C ASP A 28 -16.95 3.19 3.57
N LEU A 29 -17.28 1.92 3.32
CA LEU A 29 -16.37 0.78 3.55
C LEU A 29 -15.06 0.89 2.74
N VAL A 30 -15.16 1.15 1.44
CA VAL A 30 -14.00 1.30 0.55
C VAL A 30 -13.14 2.50 0.98
N THR A 31 -13.76 3.61 1.41
CA THR A 31 -13.01 4.75 1.96
C THR A 31 -12.35 4.43 3.29
N ALA A 32 -13.01 3.67 4.16
CA ALA A 32 -12.46 3.30 5.46
C ALA A 32 -11.27 2.34 5.33
N PHE A 33 -11.29 1.45 4.34
CA PHE A 33 -10.16 0.60 3.97
C PHE A 33 -9.09 1.31 3.13
N LYS A 34 -9.29 2.59 2.76
CA LYS A 34 -8.34 3.40 1.97
C LYS A 34 -7.95 2.75 0.64
N TRP A 35 -8.88 2.10 -0.04
CA TRP A 35 -8.61 1.47 -1.33
C TRP A 35 -8.42 2.52 -2.44
N GLY A 36 -7.24 2.52 -3.08
CA GLY A 36 -6.92 3.42 -4.20
C GLY A 36 -7.33 2.90 -5.58
N SER A 37 -7.60 1.60 -5.73
CA SER A 37 -8.11 1.00 -6.96
C SER A 37 -8.81 -0.30 -6.60
N PHE A 38 -9.92 -0.61 -7.27
CA PHE A 38 -10.65 -1.86 -7.05
C PHE A 38 -11.43 -2.28 -8.29
N THR A 39 -11.79 -3.56 -8.32
CA THR A 39 -12.55 -4.18 -9.39
C THR A 39 -13.90 -4.62 -8.88
N ILE A 40 -14.96 -4.23 -9.59
CA ILE A 40 -16.32 -4.68 -9.33
C ILE A 40 -16.61 -5.89 -10.22
N ILE A 41 -17.00 -6.99 -9.60
CA ILE A 41 -17.46 -8.20 -10.26
C ILE A 41 -18.94 -8.37 -9.95
N PHE A 42 -19.78 -8.47 -10.98
CA PHE A 42 -21.22 -8.64 -10.82
C PHE A 42 -21.77 -9.81 -11.65
N ASP A 43 -22.83 -10.46 -11.17
CA ASP A 43 -23.49 -11.59 -11.84
C ASP A 43 -24.48 -11.12 -12.92
N GLN A 44 -25.53 -10.37 -12.54
CA GLN A 44 -26.56 -9.92 -13.48
C GLN A 44 -26.42 -8.43 -13.85
N SER A 45 -26.81 -8.07 -15.07
CA SER A 45 -26.79 -6.67 -15.52
C SER A 45 -27.69 -5.74 -14.69
N GLU A 46 -28.75 -6.27 -14.07
CA GLU A 46 -29.62 -5.54 -13.14
C GLU A 46 -28.90 -5.17 -11.83
N ASP A 47 -27.93 -5.99 -11.40
CA ASP A 47 -27.17 -5.76 -10.18
C ASP A 47 -26.23 -4.56 -10.29
N LEU A 48 -25.74 -4.28 -11.51
CA LEU A 48 -24.94 -3.08 -11.79
C LEU A 48 -25.69 -1.78 -11.46
N ILE A 49 -27.03 -1.78 -11.54
CA ILE A 49 -27.84 -0.59 -11.20
C ILE A 49 -27.70 -0.26 -9.71
N LYS A 50 -27.53 -1.27 -8.84
CA LYS A 50 -27.29 -1.06 -7.40
C LYS A 50 -25.94 -0.41 -7.14
N LEU A 51 -24.96 -0.70 -8.01
CA LEU A 51 -23.58 -0.25 -7.88
C LEU A 51 -23.29 1.03 -8.70
N LYS A 52 -24.26 1.52 -9.46
CA LYS A 52 -24.13 2.75 -10.25
C LYS A 52 -23.77 3.96 -9.38
N ASP A 53 -24.44 4.10 -8.24
CA ASP A 53 -24.20 5.23 -7.34
C ASP A 53 -22.79 5.14 -6.72
N LEU A 54 -22.27 3.92 -6.49
CA LEU A 54 -20.89 3.70 -6.05
C LEU A 54 -19.88 4.23 -7.09
N LEU A 55 -20.10 3.96 -8.38
CA LEU A 55 -19.25 4.48 -9.46
C LEU A 55 -19.23 6.02 -9.49
N GLY A 56 -20.38 6.66 -9.23
CA GLY A 56 -20.50 8.12 -9.16
C GLY A 56 -19.66 8.76 -8.06
N TYR A 57 -19.43 8.07 -6.93
CA TYR A 57 -18.61 8.60 -5.84
C TYR A 57 -17.09 8.63 -6.15
N TYR A 58 -16.63 7.83 -7.12
CA TYR A 58 -15.22 7.63 -7.43
C TYR A 58 -14.76 8.28 -8.74
N ASP A 59 -15.68 8.58 -9.66
CA ASP A 59 -15.40 9.25 -10.94
C ASP A 59 -14.63 10.59 -10.76
N HIS A 60 -14.88 11.31 -9.65
CA HIS A 60 -14.23 12.59 -9.36
C HIS A 60 -12.88 12.49 -8.64
N ARG A 61 -12.49 11.33 -8.10
CA ARG A 61 -11.29 11.18 -7.25
C ARG A 61 -10.07 10.61 -7.97
N GLY A 62 -10.19 10.23 -9.24
CA GLY A 62 -9.07 9.76 -10.07
C GLY A 62 -8.60 8.33 -9.78
N PHE A 63 -9.38 7.54 -9.03
CA PHE A 63 -9.07 6.14 -8.75
C PHE A 63 -9.57 5.23 -9.89
N PRO A 64 -8.74 4.36 -10.46
CA PRO A 64 -9.18 3.46 -11.53
C PRO A 64 -10.11 2.39 -10.94
N VAL A 65 -11.36 2.41 -11.40
CA VAL A 65 -12.37 1.38 -11.10
C VAL A 65 -12.63 0.57 -12.35
N THR A 66 -12.40 -0.74 -12.28
CA THR A 66 -12.72 -1.67 -13.37
C THR A 66 -13.99 -2.43 -13.04
N VAL A 67 -14.85 -2.62 -14.04
CA VAL A 67 -16.13 -3.31 -13.86
C VAL A 67 -16.14 -4.50 -14.80
N ARG A 68 -16.43 -5.69 -14.27
CA ARG A 68 -16.46 -6.96 -15.02
C ARG A 68 -17.72 -7.73 -14.66
N GLN A 69 -18.37 -8.27 -15.68
CA GLN A 69 -19.49 -9.19 -15.50
C GLN A 69 -18.94 -10.62 -15.38
N LEU A 70 -19.54 -11.45 -14.53
CA LEU A 70 -19.32 -12.89 -14.53
C LEU A 70 -19.91 -13.50 -15.81
N ASP A 71 -19.13 -14.34 -16.48
CA ASP A 71 -19.55 -14.99 -17.71
C ASP A 71 -20.83 -15.83 -17.47
N GLU A 72 -21.79 -15.78 -18.40
CA GLU A 72 -23.03 -16.56 -18.34
C GLU A 72 -22.73 -18.05 -18.57
N GLY A 73 -22.26 -18.72 -17.52
CA GLY A 73 -21.92 -20.13 -17.48
C GLY A 73 -21.16 -20.48 -16.21
N ASN A 74 -21.09 -21.76 -15.84
CA ASN A 74 -20.37 -22.20 -14.62
C ASN A 74 -18.83 -22.10 -14.74
N ASN A 75 -18.29 -21.28 -15.63
CA ASN A 75 -16.86 -21.10 -15.85
C ASN A 75 -16.47 -19.62 -15.78
N TYR A 76 -16.10 -19.19 -14.59
CA TYR A 76 -15.68 -17.82 -14.26
C TYR A 76 -14.15 -17.62 -14.39
N ARG A 77 -13.41 -18.68 -14.73
CA ARG A 77 -11.94 -18.69 -14.73
C ARG A 77 -11.33 -17.70 -15.72
N GLU A 78 -11.98 -17.42 -16.85
CA GLU A 78 -11.47 -16.47 -17.83
C GLU A 78 -11.47 -15.04 -17.30
N THR A 79 -12.59 -14.62 -16.72
CA THR A 79 -12.72 -13.33 -16.06
C THR A 79 -11.71 -13.18 -14.92
N PHE A 80 -11.54 -14.22 -14.08
CA PHE A 80 -10.52 -14.22 -13.03
C PHE A 80 -9.08 -14.18 -13.55
N ARG A 81 -8.74 -14.86 -14.65
CA ARG A 81 -7.41 -14.77 -15.26
C ARG A 81 -7.12 -13.36 -15.75
N ARG A 82 -8.12 -12.65 -16.29
CA ARG A 82 -7.96 -11.25 -16.72
C ARG A 82 -7.69 -10.33 -15.54
N ILE A 83 -8.36 -10.53 -14.41
CA ILE A 83 -8.14 -9.79 -13.15
C ILE A 83 -6.74 -10.06 -12.61
N LYS A 84 -6.32 -11.34 -12.59
CA LYS A 84 -4.97 -11.72 -12.17
C LYS A 84 -3.89 -11.07 -13.04
N ASN A 85 -4.08 -11.08 -14.36
CA ASN A 85 -3.14 -10.46 -15.29
C ASN A 85 -3.10 -8.92 -15.18
N ALA A 86 -4.20 -8.30 -14.76
CA ALA A 86 -4.28 -6.87 -14.47
C ALA A 86 -3.67 -6.49 -13.10
N ASN A 87 -3.26 -7.48 -12.29
CA ASN A 87 -2.71 -7.31 -10.94
C ASN A 87 -3.66 -6.55 -9.99
N GLU A 88 -4.97 -6.78 -10.14
CA GLU A 88 -6.03 -6.16 -9.35
C GLU A 88 -6.18 -6.91 -8.01
N LYS A 89 -5.83 -6.27 -6.90
CA LYS A 89 -5.81 -6.88 -5.55
C LYS A 89 -7.10 -6.72 -4.75
N ASN A 90 -7.84 -5.64 -4.99
CA ASN A 90 -9.06 -5.32 -4.25
C ASN A 90 -10.29 -5.60 -5.12
N ILE A 91 -11.18 -6.46 -4.64
CA ILE A 91 -12.30 -6.98 -5.41
C ILE A 91 -13.60 -6.79 -4.63
N ILE A 92 -14.59 -6.19 -5.27
CA ILE A 92 -15.97 -6.14 -4.77
C ILE A 92 -16.75 -7.18 -5.56
N LEU A 93 -17.32 -8.17 -4.87
CA LEU A 93 -18.05 -9.27 -5.46
C LEU A 93 -19.55 -9.14 -5.14
N ASP A 94 -20.35 -9.00 -6.20
CA ASP A 94 -21.80 -9.04 -6.17
C ASP A 94 -22.30 -10.29 -6.90
N CYS A 95 -22.58 -11.33 -6.11
CA CYS A 95 -23.14 -12.58 -6.58
C CYS A 95 -24.08 -13.15 -5.52
N ALA A 96 -25.11 -13.86 -5.96
CA ALA A 96 -26.02 -14.55 -5.06
C ALA A 96 -25.26 -15.49 -4.11
N ALA A 97 -25.67 -15.54 -2.84
CA ALA A 97 -25.06 -16.38 -1.81
C ALA A 97 -24.94 -17.85 -2.27
N ASP A 98 -25.95 -18.39 -2.94
CA ASP A 98 -25.95 -19.79 -3.40
C ASP A 98 -24.85 -20.08 -4.46
N LYS A 99 -24.38 -19.07 -5.20
CA LYS A 99 -23.28 -19.21 -6.20
C LYS A 99 -21.90 -18.92 -5.61
N LEU A 100 -21.83 -18.28 -4.46
CA LEU A 100 -20.59 -17.79 -3.85
C LEU A 100 -19.53 -18.90 -3.65
N PRO A 101 -19.87 -20.13 -3.17
CA PRO A 101 -18.88 -21.20 -3.03
C PRO A 101 -18.22 -21.61 -4.35
N ASP A 102 -18.99 -21.68 -5.45
CA ASP A 102 -18.48 -22.04 -6.77
C ASP A 102 -17.58 -20.94 -7.34
N VAL A 103 -17.97 -19.67 -7.15
CA VAL A 103 -17.19 -18.51 -7.57
C VAL A 103 -15.86 -18.46 -6.84
N LEU A 104 -15.86 -18.61 -5.51
CA LEU A 104 -14.64 -18.61 -4.69
C LEU A 104 -13.75 -19.82 -4.95
N LEU A 105 -14.34 -20.99 -5.22
CA LEU A 105 -13.58 -22.19 -5.61
C LEU A 105 -12.79 -21.96 -6.90
N GLN A 106 -13.41 -21.31 -7.90
CA GLN A 106 -12.73 -20.99 -9.15
C GLN A 106 -11.70 -19.88 -8.98
N ALA A 107 -11.98 -18.87 -8.14
CA ALA A 107 -10.99 -17.85 -7.78
C ALA A 107 -9.76 -18.47 -7.09
N MET A 108 -9.97 -19.44 -6.20
CA MET A 108 -8.90 -20.21 -5.55
C MET A 108 -8.03 -20.95 -6.57
N GLN A 109 -8.66 -21.64 -7.53
CA GLN A 109 -7.96 -22.40 -8.58
C GLN A 109 -7.10 -21.51 -9.50
N VAL A 110 -7.54 -20.25 -9.72
CA VAL A 110 -6.77 -19.26 -10.48
C VAL A 110 -5.68 -18.60 -9.62
N GLY A 111 -5.72 -18.78 -8.30
CA GLY A 111 -4.77 -18.20 -7.35
C GLY A 111 -5.06 -16.74 -7.02
N LEU A 112 -6.34 -16.36 -6.95
CA LEU A 112 -6.80 -15.05 -6.48
C LEU A 112 -7.22 -15.06 -5.00
N LEU A 113 -6.90 -16.13 -4.26
CA LEU A 113 -7.11 -16.25 -2.81
C LEU A 113 -5.75 -16.40 -2.10
N GLY A 114 -4.96 -15.34 -2.14
CA GLY A 114 -3.71 -15.20 -1.39
C GLY A 114 -3.78 -14.07 -0.35
N SER A 115 -2.69 -13.87 0.40
CA SER A 115 -2.56 -12.81 1.41
C SER A 115 -2.73 -11.39 0.88
N ASP A 116 -2.48 -11.22 -0.42
CA ASP A 116 -2.43 -9.90 -1.05
C ASP A 116 -3.79 -9.44 -1.56
N PHE A 117 -4.79 -10.32 -1.56
CA PHE A 117 -6.13 -10.05 -2.08
C PHE A 117 -7.10 -9.68 -0.97
N ASN A 118 -7.96 -8.70 -1.26
CA ASN A 118 -9.04 -8.28 -0.38
C ASN A 118 -10.38 -8.37 -1.12
N TYR A 119 -11.37 -9.01 -0.51
CA TYR A 119 -12.71 -9.17 -1.05
C TYR A 119 -13.74 -8.46 -0.17
N ILE A 120 -14.65 -7.72 -0.81
CA ILE A 120 -15.90 -7.27 -0.19
C ILE A 120 -17.04 -8.00 -0.88
N ILE A 121 -17.76 -8.82 -0.12
CA ILE A 121 -18.95 -9.53 -0.59
C ILE A 121 -20.16 -8.68 -0.24
N THR A 122 -20.95 -8.35 -1.25
CA THR A 122 -22.09 -7.43 -1.13
C THR A 122 -23.40 -8.14 -0.77
N ASP A 123 -23.49 -9.45 -1.00
CA ASP A 123 -24.68 -10.23 -0.64
C ASP A 123 -24.81 -10.35 0.88
N MET A 124 -25.97 -9.93 1.41
CA MET A 124 -26.28 -9.94 2.84
C MET A 124 -26.52 -11.35 3.40
N ASP A 125 -26.75 -12.33 2.53
CA ASP A 125 -26.95 -13.75 2.87
C ASP A 125 -25.65 -14.56 2.81
N MET A 126 -24.48 -13.90 2.70
CA MET A 126 -23.15 -14.55 2.76
C MET A 126 -23.01 -15.49 3.97
N HIS A 127 -23.61 -15.12 5.10
CA HIS A 127 -23.53 -15.87 6.35
C HIS A 127 -24.18 -17.27 6.30
N THR A 128 -25.02 -17.53 5.30
CA THR A 128 -25.66 -18.84 5.07
C THR A 128 -24.74 -19.88 4.44
N GLN A 129 -23.60 -19.44 3.90
CA GLN A 129 -22.66 -20.29 3.15
C GLN A 129 -21.43 -20.64 3.99
N ASN A 130 -20.88 -21.83 3.77
CA ASN A 130 -19.62 -22.23 4.42
C ASN A 130 -18.41 -21.66 3.65
N LEU A 131 -17.79 -20.62 4.22
CA LEU A 131 -16.61 -19.97 3.63
C LEU A 131 -15.27 -20.42 4.21
N GLN A 132 -15.27 -21.29 5.23
CA GLN A 132 -14.06 -21.74 5.92
C GLN A 132 -12.95 -22.26 4.99
N PRO A 133 -13.23 -23.04 3.91
CA PRO A 133 -12.20 -23.55 3.02
C PRO A 133 -11.37 -22.47 2.31
N TYR A 134 -11.93 -21.27 2.15
CA TYR A 134 -11.35 -20.20 1.33
C TYR A 134 -10.46 -19.23 2.13
N VAL A 135 -10.48 -19.31 3.46
CA VAL A 135 -9.79 -18.34 4.35
C VAL A 135 -8.33 -18.73 4.63
N TYR A 136 -7.97 -20.01 4.47
CA TYR A 136 -6.60 -20.50 4.73
C TYR A 136 -5.54 -19.90 3.79
N GLY A 137 -5.95 -19.27 2.68
CA GLY A 137 -5.06 -18.54 1.77
C GLY A 137 -4.57 -17.18 2.31
N GLY A 138 -5.06 -16.73 3.47
CA GLY A 138 -4.69 -15.44 4.07
C GLY A 138 -5.41 -14.23 3.47
N THR A 139 -6.38 -14.45 2.58
CA THR A 139 -7.21 -13.41 1.96
C THR A 139 -8.13 -12.75 2.97
N ASN A 140 -8.20 -11.41 2.96
CA ASN A 140 -9.18 -10.70 3.78
C ASN A 140 -10.53 -10.70 3.08
N ILE A 141 -11.51 -11.39 3.64
CA ILE A 141 -12.88 -11.42 3.12
C ILE A 141 -13.77 -10.68 4.10
N THR A 142 -14.36 -9.58 3.65
CA THR A 142 -15.33 -8.79 4.39
C THR A 142 -16.70 -8.99 3.77
N GLY A 143 -17.73 -9.17 4.59
CA GLY A 143 -19.12 -9.20 4.16
C GLY A 143 -19.98 -8.21 4.94
N ILE A 144 -21.18 -7.98 4.43
CA ILE A 144 -22.21 -7.20 5.11
C ILE A 144 -23.39 -8.11 5.47
N ARG A 145 -24.10 -7.81 6.56
CA ARG A 145 -25.26 -8.58 7.01
C ARG A 145 -26.28 -7.66 7.65
N MET A 146 -27.55 -7.83 7.35
CA MET A 146 -28.63 -7.03 7.95
C MET A 146 -29.26 -7.71 9.18
N VAL A 147 -29.41 -9.02 9.15
CA VAL A 147 -30.04 -9.79 10.24
C VAL A 147 -28.97 -10.22 11.23
N ASP A 148 -29.09 -9.86 12.51
CA ASP A 148 -28.15 -10.27 13.55
C ASP A 148 -28.66 -11.55 14.25
N PRO A 149 -27.98 -12.70 14.12
CA PRO A 149 -28.34 -13.94 14.81
C PRO A 149 -28.34 -13.83 16.34
N SER A 150 -27.64 -12.82 16.87
CA SER A 150 -27.53 -12.58 18.31
C SER A 150 -28.77 -11.87 18.89
N ASP A 151 -29.60 -11.27 18.03
CA ASP A 151 -30.77 -10.51 18.46
C ASP A 151 -31.85 -11.45 19.05
N PRO A 152 -32.37 -11.18 20.25
CA PRO A 152 -33.42 -12.01 20.86
C PRO A 152 -34.65 -12.16 19.99
N ILE A 153 -35.04 -11.15 19.21
CA ILE A 153 -36.21 -11.24 18.32
C ILE A 153 -35.98 -12.27 17.21
N VAL A 154 -34.76 -12.31 16.67
CA VAL A 154 -34.37 -13.28 15.65
C VAL A 154 -34.39 -14.69 16.25
N ARG A 155 -33.83 -14.87 17.45
CA ARG A 155 -33.81 -16.16 18.18
C ARG A 155 -35.22 -16.68 18.49
N ASP A 156 -36.11 -15.80 18.95
CA ASP A 156 -37.49 -16.17 19.26
C ASP A 156 -38.28 -16.51 17.98
N ALA A 157 -38.06 -15.74 16.90
CA ALA A 157 -38.71 -15.99 15.61
C ALA A 157 -38.24 -17.32 14.99
N THR A 158 -36.94 -17.61 14.98
CA THR A 158 -36.41 -18.88 14.45
C THR A 158 -36.84 -20.07 15.29
N ALA A 159 -36.89 -19.94 16.61
CA ALA A 159 -37.43 -20.97 17.50
C ALA A 159 -38.92 -21.25 17.21
N TYR A 160 -39.71 -20.20 16.97
CA TYR A 160 -41.12 -20.34 16.60
C TYR A 160 -41.29 -21.03 15.24
N PHE A 161 -40.51 -20.63 14.23
CA PHE A 161 -40.53 -21.26 12.90
C PHE A 161 -40.17 -22.75 13.00
N ARG A 162 -39.11 -23.08 13.73
CA ARG A 162 -38.68 -24.46 13.99
C ARG A 162 -39.77 -25.30 14.67
N MET A 163 -40.46 -24.74 15.67
CA MET A 163 -41.52 -25.45 16.40
C MET A 163 -42.75 -25.76 15.54
N LYS A 164 -43.15 -24.82 14.67
CA LYS A 164 -44.35 -24.97 13.82
C LYS A 164 -44.14 -25.98 12.70
N GLU A 165 -42.93 -26.06 12.15
CA GLU A 165 -42.65 -26.85 10.95
C GLU A 165 -42.14 -28.27 11.23
N GLY A 166 -41.60 -28.52 12.43
CA GLY A 166 -41.24 -29.87 12.91
C GLY A 166 -42.43 -30.86 13.02
N ARG A 167 -43.64 -30.43 12.65
CA ARG A 167 -44.84 -31.26 12.55
C ARG A 167 -45.17 -31.72 11.13
N GLU A 168 -44.56 -31.17 10.07
CA GLU A 168 -45.02 -31.42 8.68
C GLU A 168 -43.95 -31.85 7.64
N ARG A 169 -42.63 -31.80 7.88
CA ARG A 169 -41.62 -32.41 6.96
C ARG A 169 -40.19 -32.49 7.52
N ASP A 170 -39.48 -33.59 7.23
CA ASP A 170 -38.05 -33.84 7.53
C ASP A 170 -37.04 -32.93 6.79
N SER A 171 -37.49 -31.90 6.06
CA SER A 171 -36.63 -31.10 5.15
C SER A 171 -36.05 -29.81 5.77
N TRP A 172 -36.44 -29.44 6.99
CA TRP A 172 -36.11 -28.13 7.59
C TRP A 172 -35.25 -28.23 8.86
N THR A 173 -34.45 -29.30 8.99
CA THR A 173 -33.52 -29.47 10.13
C THR A 173 -32.43 -28.41 10.21
N ASP A 174 -32.23 -27.63 9.13
CA ASP A 174 -31.17 -26.65 9.00
C ASP A 174 -31.61 -25.20 9.27
N PHE A 175 -32.84 -24.98 9.76
CA PHE A 175 -33.33 -23.64 10.08
C PHE A 175 -32.86 -23.19 11.48
N ASN A 176 -31.74 -22.47 11.50
CA ASN A 176 -31.09 -21.93 12.67
C ASN A 176 -30.98 -20.40 12.55
N GLU A 177 -30.55 -19.75 13.64
CA GLU A 177 -30.33 -18.30 13.67
C GLU A 177 -29.29 -17.84 12.64
N THR A 178 -28.35 -18.72 12.29
CA THR A 178 -27.25 -18.44 11.36
C THR A 178 -27.56 -18.80 9.91
N THR A 179 -28.71 -19.40 9.61
CA THR A 179 -29.08 -19.82 8.24
C THR A 179 -30.31 -19.07 7.71
N LEU A 180 -30.86 -18.15 8.51
CA LEU A 180 -32.01 -17.34 8.16
C LEU A 180 -31.68 -16.37 7.01
N LYS A 181 -32.22 -16.64 5.82
CA LYS A 181 -32.11 -15.75 4.65
C LYS A 181 -32.84 -14.43 4.89
N LEU A 182 -32.28 -13.33 4.38
CA LEU A 182 -32.84 -11.99 4.47
C LEU A 182 -34.24 -11.90 3.85
N GLU A 183 -34.47 -12.58 2.72
CA GLU A 183 -35.78 -12.56 2.06
C GLU A 183 -36.89 -13.12 2.97
N THR A 184 -36.60 -14.18 3.72
CA THR A 184 -37.53 -14.77 4.69
C THR A 184 -37.79 -13.81 5.86
N ALA A 185 -36.76 -13.15 6.37
CA ALA A 185 -36.90 -12.15 7.43
C ALA A 185 -37.76 -10.95 6.98
N LEU A 186 -37.52 -10.45 5.76
CA LEU A 186 -38.30 -9.35 5.18
C LEU A 186 -39.77 -9.74 4.95
N MET A 187 -40.06 -10.99 4.57
CA MET A 187 -41.44 -11.47 4.44
C MET A 187 -42.17 -11.46 5.78
N ALA A 188 -41.53 -11.95 6.85
CA ALA A 188 -42.12 -11.93 8.19
C ALA A 188 -42.38 -10.49 8.70
N ASP A 189 -41.43 -9.58 8.48
CA ASP A 189 -41.59 -8.16 8.81
C ASP A 189 -42.69 -7.51 7.96
N SER A 190 -42.87 -7.92 6.70
CA SER A 190 -43.91 -7.36 5.82
C SER A 190 -45.33 -7.69 6.29
N VAL A 191 -45.55 -8.91 6.79
CA VAL A 191 -46.84 -9.34 7.37
C VAL A 191 -47.11 -8.57 8.67
N THR A 192 -46.08 -8.39 9.49
CA THR A 192 -46.17 -7.61 10.74
C THR A 192 -46.53 -6.15 10.46
N LEU A 193 -45.87 -5.54 9.46
CA LEU A 193 -46.16 -4.18 9.02
C LEU A 193 -47.61 -4.04 8.54
N PHE A 194 -48.07 -4.97 7.70
CA PHE A 194 -49.43 -4.96 7.18
C PHE A 194 -50.47 -5.12 8.30
N ALA A 195 -50.25 -6.07 9.22
CA ALA A 195 -51.13 -6.30 10.36
C ALA A 195 -51.22 -5.07 11.27
N ARG A 196 -50.10 -4.39 11.53
CA ARG A 196 -50.07 -3.14 12.31
C ARG A 196 -50.81 -2.01 11.59
N GLY A 197 -50.55 -1.81 10.30
CA GLY A 197 -51.25 -0.82 9.49
C GLY A 197 -52.77 -1.03 9.48
N LEU A 198 -53.21 -2.28 9.36
CA LEU A 198 -54.62 -2.64 9.40
C LEU A 198 -55.23 -2.42 10.80
N ASN A 199 -54.51 -2.75 11.86
CA ASN A 199 -54.95 -2.51 13.24
C ASN A 199 -55.16 -1.02 13.51
N HIS A 200 -54.21 -0.17 13.11
CA HIS A 200 -54.35 1.30 13.24
C HIS A 200 -55.54 1.84 12.43
N LEU A 201 -55.77 1.31 11.23
CA LEU A 201 -56.94 1.68 10.44
C LEU A 201 -58.24 1.28 11.14
N SER A 202 -58.33 0.05 11.64
CA SER A 202 -59.50 -0.50 12.33
C SER A 202 -59.88 0.25 13.61
N LEU A 203 -58.92 0.91 14.27
CA LEU A 203 -59.20 1.75 15.44
C LEU A 203 -59.90 3.07 15.05
N SER A 204 -59.70 3.53 13.81
CA SER A 204 -60.20 4.83 13.33
C SER A 204 -61.46 4.74 12.48
N LYS A 205 -61.63 3.64 11.75
CA LYS A 205 -62.73 3.44 10.79
C LYS A 205 -63.16 1.97 10.80
N ASP A 206 -64.44 1.73 10.52
CA ASP A 206 -64.93 0.37 10.27
C ASP A 206 -64.40 -0.12 8.91
N VAL A 207 -63.62 -1.20 8.92
CA VAL A 207 -62.90 -1.68 7.73
C VAL A 207 -63.69 -2.81 7.10
N GLN A 208 -64.38 -2.53 6.00
CA GLN A 208 -65.05 -3.56 5.20
C GLN A 208 -64.24 -3.94 3.96
N THR A 209 -64.20 -5.25 3.69
CA THR A 209 -63.58 -5.79 2.49
C THR A 209 -64.56 -5.68 1.32
N ARG A 210 -64.05 -5.22 0.17
CA ARG A 210 -64.83 -5.07 -1.07
C ARG A 210 -64.07 -5.69 -2.23
N ALA A 211 -64.73 -6.57 -2.97
CA ALA A 211 -64.20 -7.07 -4.23
C ALA A 211 -64.25 -5.95 -5.29
N LEU A 212 -63.14 -5.79 -6.02
CA LEU A 212 -62.99 -4.79 -7.09
C LEU A 212 -62.59 -5.49 -8.38
N ASN A 213 -62.98 -4.93 -9.53
CA ASN A 213 -62.52 -5.39 -10.85
C ASN A 213 -61.40 -4.46 -11.36
N CYS A 214 -60.38 -5.03 -11.98
CA CYS A 214 -59.24 -4.27 -12.52
C CYS A 214 -59.59 -3.36 -13.71
N GLN A 215 -60.77 -3.52 -14.31
CA GLN A 215 -61.26 -2.69 -15.42
C GLN A 215 -62.03 -1.44 -14.95
N ASP A 216 -62.50 -1.46 -13.70
CA ASP A 216 -63.25 -0.35 -13.12
C ASP A 216 -62.29 0.69 -12.54
N THR A 217 -62.71 1.96 -12.53
CA THR A 217 -61.95 3.07 -11.93
C THR A 217 -62.18 3.22 -10.42
N ILE A 218 -63.02 2.35 -9.85
CA ILE A 218 -63.41 2.39 -8.44
C ILE A 218 -62.27 1.82 -7.59
N ASN A 219 -61.74 2.63 -6.70
CA ASN A 219 -60.71 2.25 -5.74
C ASN A 219 -61.33 1.92 -4.37
N TRP A 220 -60.53 1.25 -3.53
CA TRP A 220 -60.92 1.02 -2.15
C TRP A 220 -60.71 2.31 -1.34
N GLU A 221 -61.77 2.80 -0.70
CA GLU A 221 -61.81 4.08 0.02
C GLU A 221 -60.72 4.22 1.09
N HIS A 222 -60.30 3.10 1.68
CA HIS A 222 -59.29 3.08 2.74
C HIS A 222 -57.88 2.79 2.25
N GLY A 223 -57.65 2.54 0.95
CA GLY A 223 -56.34 2.16 0.41
C GLY A 223 -55.23 3.17 0.73
N TYR A 224 -55.49 4.46 0.50
CA TYR A 224 -54.54 5.53 0.83
C TYR A 224 -54.36 5.72 2.34
N SER A 225 -55.40 5.49 3.14
CA SER A 225 -55.28 5.57 4.60
C SER A 225 -54.40 4.44 5.13
N LEU A 226 -54.60 3.20 4.63
CA LEU A 226 -53.81 2.04 5.02
C LEU A 226 -52.33 2.23 4.70
N ILE A 227 -52.00 2.68 3.47
CA ILE A 227 -50.60 2.88 3.10
C ILE A 227 -49.94 3.98 3.93
N ASN A 228 -50.68 5.05 4.28
CA ASN A 228 -50.16 6.10 5.15
C ASN A 228 -49.89 5.58 6.56
N TYR A 229 -50.78 4.74 7.13
CA TYR A 229 -50.52 4.08 8.41
C TYR A 229 -49.32 3.14 8.34
N MET A 230 -49.13 2.41 7.23
CA MET A 230 -47.93 1.59 7.04
C MET A 230 -46.66 2.44 6.96
N LYS A 231 -46.66 3.56 6.22
CA LYS A 231 -45.51 4.46 6.12
C LYS A 231 -45.16 5.13 7.46
N MET A 232 -46.17 5.42 8.29
CA MET A 232 -45.99 6.00 9.63
C MET A 232 -45.67 4.95 10.72
N SER A 233 -45.78 3.66 10.41
CA SER A 233 -45.54 2.59 11.37
C SER A 233 -44.05 2.46 11.66
N GLU A 234 -43.69 2.54 12.94
CA GLU A 234 -42.32 2.32 13.44
C GLU A 234 -42.34 1.10 14.36
N PHE A 235 -41.49 0.10 14.06
CA PHE A 235 -41.40 -1.10 14.90
C PHE A 235 -40.06 -1.82 14.78
N GLN A 236 -39.70 -2.56 15.82
CA GLN A 236 -38.60 -3.50 15.80
C GLN A 236 -39.07 -4.83 15.20
N GLY A 237 -38.51 -5.19 14.05
CA GLY A 237 -38.72 -6.48 13.38
C GLY A 237 -37.48 -7.37 13.44
N ILE A 238 -37.50 -8.46 12.68
CA ILE A 238 -36.37 -9.40 12.53
C ILE A 238 -35.18 -8.71 11.85
N THR A 239 -35.45 -7.80 10.91
CA THR A 239 -34.44 -7.01 10.21
C THR A 239 -34.02 -5.74 10.97
N GLY A 240 -34.34 -5.64 12.26
CA GLY A 240 -34.04 -4.47 13.09
C GLY A 240 -35.17 -3.43 13.09
N LEU A 241 -34.81 -2.16 13.30
CA LEU A 241 -35.78 -1.06 13.29
C LEU A 241 -36.32 -0.87 11.87
N VAL A 242 -37.64 -0.93 11.70
CA VAL A 242 -38.34 -0.72 10.44
C VAL A 242 -39.00 0.66 10.50
N LYS A 243 -38.52 1.56 9.64
CA LYS A 243 -39.01 2.94 9.51
C LYS A 243 -38.91 3.40 8.06
N PHE A 244 -39.92 4.13 7.60
CA PHE A 244 -40.00 4.61 6.22
C PHE A 244 -39.93 6.14 6.12
N ASP A 245 -39.58 6.65 4.94
CA ASP A 245 -39.85 8.03 4.56
C ASP A 245 -41.29 8.21 4.06
N ASN A 246 -41.63 9.47 3.75
CA ASN A 246 -42.91 9.84 3.14
C ASN A 246 -43.12 9.15 1.78
N GLU A 247 -42.05 8.74 1.10
CA GLU A 247 -42.09 8.11 -0.22
C GLU A 247 -42.33 6.59 -0.14
N GLY A 248 -42.11 5.96 1.02
CA GLY A 248 -42.28 4.52 1.27
C GLY A 248 -40.98 3.71 1.20
N PHE A 249 -39.82 4.38 1.24
CA PHE A 249 -38.50 3.75 1.30
C PHE A 249 -38.01 3.66 2.74
N ARG A 250 -37.31 2.57 3.05
CA ARG A 250 -36.72 2.36 4.37
C ARG A 250 -35.57 3.35 4.61
N THR A 251 -35.72 4.22 5.62
CA THR A 251 -34.76 5.31 5.91
C THR A 251 -33.68 4.91 6.90
N ASP A 252 -34.07 4.12 7.91
CA ASP A 252 -33.21 3.73 9.01
C ASP A 252 -33.06 2.22 9.02
N PHE A 253 -31.83 1.76 8.79
CA PHE A 253 -31.44 0.36 8.90
C PHE A 253 -29.96 0.29 9.25
N ARG A 254 -29.61 -0.74 10.00
CA ARG A 254 -28.24 -1.04 10.40
C ARG A 254 -27.70 -2.19 9.59
N LEU A 255 -26.45 -2.09 9.16
CA LEU A 255 -25.70 -3.19 8.57
C LEU A 255 -24.58 -3.60 9.53
N ASP A 256 -24.47 -4.88 9.80
CA ASP A 256 -23.32 -5.46 10.46
C ASP A 256 -22.23 -5.73 9.42
N ILE A 257 -21.00 -5.35 9.76
CA ILE A 257 -19.81 -5.66 8.97
C ILE A 257 -19.17 -6.90 9.57
N LEU A 258 -18.96 -7.90 8.73
CA LEU A 258 -18.42 -9.20 9.10
C LEU A 258 -17.04 -9.38 8.47
N ASP A 259 -16.09 -9.88 9.25
CA ASP A 259 -14.79 -10.32 8.77
C ASP A 259 -14.74 -11.85 8.89
N VAL A 260 -14.31 -12.51 7.81
CA VAL A 260 -14.23 -13.97 7.76
C VAL A 260 -12.81 -14.38 8.17
N LYS A 261 -12.69 -15.09 9.28
CA LYS A 261 -11.44 -15.66 9.81
C LYS A 261 -11.48 -17.19 9.77
N PRO A 262 -10.35 -17.89 9.92
CA PRO A 262 -10.32 -19.36 9.96
C PRO A 262 -11.20 -19.95 11.09
N GLU A 263 -11.41 -19.18 12.16
CA GLU A 263 -12.28 -19.53 13.30
C GLU A 263 -13.78 -19.34 13.00
N GLY A 264 -14.12 -18.61 11.93
CA GLY A 264 -15.50 -18.30 11.56
C GLY A 264 -15.71 -16.82 11.21
N MET A 265 -16.98 -16.46 11.00
CA MET A 265 -17.40 -15.08 10.72
C MET A 265 -17.56 -14.31 12.02
N ARG A 266 -16.83 -13.19 12.17
CA ARG A 266 -16.91 -12.31 13.34
C ARG A 266 -17.42 -10.94 12.92
N LYS A 267 -18.35 -10.38 13.70
CA LYS A 267 -18.78 -8.99 13.55
C LYS A 267 -17.65 -8.05 13.96
N THR A 268 -17.20 -7.20 13.04
CA THR A 268 -16.09 -6.24 13.23
C THR A 268 -16.56 -4.80 13.29
N GLY A 269 -17.78 -4.50 12.86
CA GLY A 269 -18.35 -3.17 12.93
C GLY A 269 -19.83 -3.12 12.64
N THR A 270 -20.37 -1.92 12.72
CA THR A 270 -21.74 -1.57 12.35
C THR A 270 -21.72 -0.36 11.44
N TRP A 271 -22.61 -0.32 10.47
CA TRP A 271 -22.84 0.81 9.59
C TRP A 271 -24.28 1.30 9.71
N ASN A 272 -24.44 2.62 9.81
CA ASN A 272 -25.71 3.33 9.78
C ASN A 272 -25.63 4.49 8.77
N ILE A 273 -26.77 4.95 8.28
CA ILE A 273 -26.81 6.00 7.24
C ILE A 273 -26.30 7.37 7.72
N THR A 274 -26.47 7.69 9.00
CA THR A 274 -26.05 8.95 9.62
C THR A 274 -24.58 8.93 10.05
N ASP A 275 -24.19 7.86 10.74
CA ASP A 275 -22.91 7.78 11.44
C ASP A 275 -21.81 7.15 10.57
N GLY A 276 -22.19 6.54 9.44
CA GLY A 276 -21.28 5.85 8.54
C GLY A 276 -20.78 4.53 9.15
N VAL A 277 -19.57 4.12 8.77
CA VAL A 277 -18.92 2.91 9.28
C VAL A 277 -18.34 3.17 10.67
N ASN A 278 -18.80 2.41 11.66
CA ASN A 278 -18.20 2.35 12.98
C ASN A 278 -17.63 0.95 13.21
N PHE A 279 -16.31 0.82 13.16
CA PHE A 279 -15.65 -0.44 13.51
C PHE A 279 -15.64 -0.61 15.02
N THR A 280 -16.24 -1.69 15.51
CA THR A 280 -16.17 -2.11 16.92
C THR A 280 -14.81 -2.73 17.25
N ARG A 281 -13.75 -2.36 16.53
CA ARG A 281 -12.38 -2.72 16.92
C ARG A 281 -12.07 -2.03 18.24
N LEU A 282 -11.56 -2.86 19.15
CA LEU A 282 -11.18 -2.54 20.51
C LEU A 282 -10.40 -1.21 20.54
N VAL A 283 -10.86 -0.25 21.34
CA VAL A 283 -10.11 0.96 21.73
C VAL A 283 -8.90 0.60 22.62
N ASN A 284 -8.38 -0.63 22.53
CA ASN A 284 -7.12 -1.07 23.08
C ASN A 284 -6.21 -1.52 21.93
N ASP A 285 -6.03 -0.67 20.93
CA ASP A 285 -5.26 -0.98 19.72
C ASP A 285 -3.93 -0.26 19.58
N ASP A 286 -3.43 0.27 20.70
CA ASP A 286 -1.99 0.28 20.95
C ASP A 286 -1.45 -1.18 21.09
N SER A 287 -2.34 -2.19 21.09
CA SER A 287 -2.02 -3.62 21.02
C SER A 287 -2.15 -4.30 19.65
N GLU A 288 -2.91 -3.85 18.62
CA GLU A 288 -2.80 -4.46 17.26
C GLU A 288 -1.62 -3.93 16.44
N MET A 289 -0.93 -2.85 16.87
CA MET A 289 0.46 -2.65 16.40
C MET A 289 1.41 -3.74 16.97
N ILE A 290 0.96 -4.50 17.96
CA ILE A 290 1.66 -5.65 18.54
C ILE A 290 1.19 -6.97 17.89
N ASP A 291 -0.04 -7.13 17.40
CA ASP A 291 -0.46 -8.33 16.65
C ASP A 291 0.02 -8.34 15.18
N LEU A 292 0.34 -7.17 14.61
CA LEU A 292 1.09 -7.08 13.34
C LEU A 292 2.60 -7.28 13.51
N LYS A 293 3.12 -7.32 14.75
CA LYS A 293 4.25 -8.21 15.00
C LYS A 293 3.67 -9.61 15.03
N ARG A 294 3.53 -10.23 13.84
CA ARG A 294 3.71 -11.68 13.75
C ARG A 294 4.90 -11.96 14.65
N ASP A 295 4.69 -12.73 15.71
CA ASP A 295 5.78 -13.07 16.59
C ASP A 295 6.80 -13.78 15.69
N LEU A 296 7.84 -13.06 15.26
CA LEU A 296 8.78 -13.57 14.26
C LEU A 296 9.57 -14.76 14.85
N ARG A 297 9.40 -15.00 16.15
CA ARG A 297 9.72 -16.22 16.88
C ARG A 297 9.24 -17.45 16.10
N ASN A 298 10.21 -18.24 15.65
CA ASN A 298 10.08 -19.47 14.84
C ASN A 298 9.88 -19.28 13.32
N MET A 299 9.92 -18.07 12.77
CA MET A 299 10.07 -17.88 11.33
C MET A 299 11.55 -18.02 10.93
N SER A 300 11.83 -18.61 9.78
CA SER A 300 13.18 -18.72 9.22
C SER A 300 13.26 -17.98 7.90
N PHE A 301 14.11 -16.95 7.82
CA PHE A 301 14.30 -16.15 6.61
C PHE A 301 15.55 -16.58 5.83
N VAL A 302 15.45 -16.57 4.50
CA VAL A 302 16.60 -16.71 3.59
C VAL A 302 17.12 -15.31 3.25
N VAL A 303 18.28 -14.96 3.81
CA VAL A 303 18.88 -13.63 3.66
C VAL A 303 20.02 -13.70 2.63
N MET A 304 19.88 -12.93 1.56
CA MET A 304 20.92 -12.76 0.54
C MET A 304 21.98 -11.78 1.02
N ILE A 305 23.25 -12.16 0.87
CA ILE A 305 24.40 -11.34 1.22
C ILE A 305 25.41 -11.21 0.07
N ALA A 306 26.07 -10.07 0.01
CA ALA A 306 27.21 -9.82 -0.88
C ALA A 306 28.53 -9.88 -0.10
N LEU A 307 29.55 -10.52 -0.69
CA LEU A 307 30.91 -10.52 -0.12
C LEU A 307 31.64 -9.25 -0.55
N THR A 308 31.42 -8.15 0.16
CA THR A 308 32.02 -6.85 -0.10
C THR A 308 32.44 -6.19 1.22
N HIS A 309 33.71 -5.80 1.33
CA HIS A 309 34.25 -5.16 2.52
C HIS A 309 33.68 -3.74 2.69
N PRO A 310 33.25 -3.31 3.90
CA PRO A 310 33.18 -4.02 5.18
C PRO A 310 31.80 -4.66 5.50
N TYR A 311 30.91 -4.77 4.52
CA TYR A 311 29.50 -5.16 4.72
C TYR A 311 29.31 -6.66 4.92
N GLY A 312 29.98 -7.49 4.13
CA GLY A 312 29.95 -8.94 4.24
C GLY A 312 31.28 -9.54 3.82
N MET A 313 31.89 -10.34 4.69
CA MET A 313 33.24 -10.89 4.53
C MET A 313 33.24 -12.33 5.03
N LEU A 314 34.18 -13.12 4.53
CA LEU A 314 34.45 -14.43 5.10
C LEU A 314 35.35 -14.25 6.32
N LYS A 315 35.00 -14.91 7.41
CA LYS A 315 35.75 -14.86 8.66
C LYS A 315 37.09 -15.59 8.52
N GLU A 316 38.19 -14.89 8.81
CA GLU A 316 39.53 -15.45 8.77
C GLU A 316 39.85 -16.19 10.07
N THR A 317 39.54 -17.49 10.14
CA THR A 317 39.84 -18.35 11.30
C THR A 317 40.46 -19.67 10.90
N SER A 318 41.31 -20.22 11.77
CA SER A 318 41.88 -21.56 11.59
C SER A 318 40.84 -22.68 11.75
N ASP A 319 39.73 -22.42 12.45
CA ASP A 319 38.65 -23.37 12.67
C ASP A 319 37.72 -23.49 11.45
N LYS A 320 37.24 -24.70 11.16
CA LYS A 320 36.23 -24.94 10.11
C LYS A 320 34.85 -24.53 10.60
N LEU A 321 34.46 -23.29 10.30
CA LEU A 321 33.12 -22.77 10.58
C LEU A 321 32.10 -23.29 9.56
N THR A 322 30.87 -23.54 10.00
CA THR A 322 29.76 -24.00 9.15
C THR A 322 28.54 -23.07 9.29
N GLY A 323 27.66 -23.08 8.28
CA GLY A 323 26.44 -22.27 8.29
C GLY A 323 26.71 -20.77 8.25
N ASN A 324 25.98 -20.02 9.08
CA ASN A 324 26.02 -18.55 9.13
C ASN A 324 27.31 -18.01 9.78
N ASN A 325 27.94 -18.79 10.66
CA ASN A 325 29.13 -18.37 11.42
C ASN A 325 30.38 -18.14 10.54
N ARG A 326 30.30 -18.48 9.26
CA ARG A 326 31.38 -18.28 8.28
C ARG A 326 31.54 -16.82 7.84
N PHE A 327 30.55 -15.99 8.10
CA PHE A 327 30.49 -14.61 7.61
C PHE A 327 30.63 -13.63 8.77
N GLU A 328 31.24 -12.47 8.48
CA GLU A 328 31.37 -11.34 9.38
C GLU A 328 31.24 -10.01 8.60
N GLY A 329 30.93 -8.92 9.29
CA GLY A 329 30.81 -7.59 8.66
C GLY A 329 29.56 -6.84 9.09
N MET A 330 29.47 -5.57 8.72
CA MET A 330 28.41 -4.67 9.18
C MET A 330 27.00 -5.16 8.85
N GLY A 331 26.78 -5.70 7.64
CA GLY A 331 25.47 -6.22 7.23
C GLY A 331 25.12 -7.54 7.91
N ILE A 332 26.13 -8.34 8.27
CA ILE A 332 25.98 -9.60 9.00
C ILE A 332 25.57 -9.31 10.44
N ASP A 333 26.27 -8.39 11.10
CA ASP A 333 25.99 -7.96 12.47
C ASP A 333 24.59 -7.34 12.58
N LEU A 334 24.19 -6.54 11.58
CA LEU A 334 22.85 -5.93 11.55
C LEU A 334 21.74 -6.98 11.60
N ILE A 335 21.82 -8.05 10.80
CA ILE A 335 20.83 -9.13 10.85
C ILE A 335 20.87 -9.89 12.15
N GLN A 336 22.05 -10.12 12.68
CA GLN A 336 22.20 -10.82 13.94
C GLN A 336 21.52 -10.05 15.08
N GLU A 337 21.69 -8.73 15.14
CA GLU A 337 21.01 -7.88 16.11
C GLU A 337 19.49 -7.83 15.88
N LEU A 338 19.04 -7.70 14.62
CA LEU A 338 17.61 -7.74 14.31
C LEU A 338 16.97 -9.07 14.70
N ALA A 339 17.65 -10.19 14.44
CA ALA A 339 17.22 -11.52 14.82
C ALA A 339 17.17 -11.69 16.34
N ALA A 340 18.13 -11.12 17.08
CA ALA A 340 18.15 -11.15 18.54
C ALA A 340 16.99 -10.34 19.16
N VAL A 341 16.69 -9.16 18.61
CA VAL A 341 15.60 -8.30 19.08
C VAL A 341 14.21 -8.87 18.75
N HIS A 342 14.05 -9.46 17.56
CA HIS A 342 12.76 -9.92 17.06
C HIS A 342 12.52 -11.44 17.15
N GLY A 343 13.54 -12.22 17.48
CA GLY A 343 13.46 -13.67 17.72
C GLY A 343 13.33 -14.55 16.48
N PHE A 344 13.62 -14.06 15.27
CA PHE A 344 13.56 -14.88 14.06
C PHE A 344 14.85 -15.66 13.79
N ASN A 345 14.72 -16.77 13.09
CA ASN A 345 15.84 -17.53 12.55
C ASN A 345 16.15 -17.05 11.12
N TYR A 346 17.38 -17.24 10.69
CA TYR A 346 17.79 -16.88 9.34
C TYR A 346 18.89 -17.80 8.82
N THR A 347 19.03 -17.85 7.50
CA THR A 347 20.11 -18.54 6.81
C THR A 347 20.69 -17.65 5.74
N PHE A 348 22.01 -17.54 5.68
CA PHE A 348 22.67 -16.74 4.66
C PHE A 348 22.81 -17.49 3.35
N ARG A 349 22.50 -16.79 2.27
CA ARG A 349 22.77 -17.22 0.91
C ARG A 349 23.64 -16.17 0.22
N VAL A 350 24.79 -16.61 -0.26
CA VAL A 350 25.76 -15.72 -0.90
C VAL A 350 25.32 -15.46 -2.34
N GLN A 351 25.41 -14.20 -2.78
CA GLN A 351 25.19 -13.83 -4.18
C GLN A 351 26.09 -14.66 -5.12
N VAL A 352 25.51 -15.17 -6.21
CA VAL A 352 26.24 -16.04 -7.15
C VAL A 352 26.86 -15.23 -8.29
N ASP A 353 26.14 -14.23 -8.79
CA ASP A 353 26.48 -13.47 -9.98
C ASP A 353 27.26 -12.18 -9.70
N GLY A 354 27.45 -11.83 -8.42
CA GLY A 354 28.16 -10.62 -8.01
C GLY A 354 27.39 -9.31 -8.26
N SER A 355 26.10 -9.40 -8.62
CA SER A 355 25.30 -8.24 -9.04
C SER A 355 24.22 -7.91 -8.01
N SER A 356 24.07 -6.63 -7.67
CA SER A 356 22.92 -6.17 -6.88
C SER A 356 21.60 -6.35 -7.63
N GLY A 357 21.65 -6.34 -8.96
CA GLY A 357 20.51 -6.50 -9.84
C GLY A 357 20.20 -5.28 -10.70
N ASN A 358 19.95 -5.56 -11.97
CA ASN A 358 19.45 -4.60 -12.96
C ASN A 358 18.30 -5.23 -13.75
N PRO A 359 17.32 -4.43 -14.19
CA PRO A 359 16.26 -4.94 -15.04
C PRO A 359 16.80 -5.21 -16.44
N ASP A 360 16.46 -6.38 -16.99
CA ASP A 360 16.69 -6.67 -18.39
C ASP A 360 15.85 -5.72 -19.25
N LYS A 361 16.52 -4.95 -20.12
CA LYS A 361 15.89 -3.93 -20.96
C LYS A 361 14.85 -4.48 -21.94
N VAL A 362 14.91 -5.79 -22.25
CA VAL A 362 14.00 -6.43 -23.21
C VAL A 362 12.86 -7.14 -22.49
N THR A 363 13.16 -7.93 -21.47
CA THR A 363 12.14 -8.76 -20.78
C THR A 363 11.54 -8.10 -19.55
N GLY A 364 12.14 -7.02 -19.04
CA GLY A 364 11.75 -6.37 -17.79
C GLY A 364 12.05 -7.21 -16.53
N LYS A 365 12.71 -8.36 -16.66
CA LYS A 365 13.04 -9.23 -15.53
C LYS A 365 14.29 -8.73 -14.80
N TRP A 366 14.24 -8.76 -13.47
CA TRP A 366 15.37 -8.41 -12.63
C TRP A 366 16.39 -9.55 -12.51
N THR A 367 17.66 -9.18 -12.49
CA THR A 367 18.82 -10.06 -12.21
C THR A 367 19.38 -9.79 -10.82
N GLY A 368 20.45 -10.48 -10.40
CA GLY A 368 21.13 -10.22 -9.13
C GLY A 368 20.27 -10.48 -7.90
N MET A 369 20.71 -9.89 -6.79
CA MET A 369 20.03 -10.00 -5.49
C MET A 369 18.57 -9.52 -5.56
N ILE A 370 18.28 -8.42 -6.26
CA ILE A 370 16.90 -7.90 -6.43
C ILE A 370 16.03 -8.93 -7.17
N GLY A 371 16.55 -9.56 -8.23
CA GLY A 371 15.83 -10.61 -8.95
C GLY A 371 15.55 -11.85 -8.10
N GLU A 372 16.47 -12.23 -7.19
CA GLU A 372 16.26 -13.34 -6.26
C GLU A 372 15.17 -13.05 -5.22
N VAL A 373 15.12 -11.82 -4.70
CA VAL A 373 14.05 -11.39 -3.78
C VAL A 373 12.70 -11.33 -4.49
N LEU A 374 12.61 -10.71 -5.66
CA LEU A 374 11.36 -10.61 -6.43
C LEU A 374 10.82 -11.96 -6.91
N SER A 375 11.70 -12.95 -7.09
CA SER A 375 11.30 -14.31 -7.46
C SER A 375 10.97 -15.21 -6.27
N GLY A 376 11.09 -14.72 -5.03
CA GLY A 376 10.84 -15.48 -3.80
C GLY A 376 11.90 -16.55 -3.50
N LYS A 377 13.09 -16.47 -4.12
CA LYS A 377 14.22 -17.36 -3.80
C LYS A 377 14.97 -16.94 -2.54
N ALA A 378 14.79 -15.68 -2.15
CA ALA A 378 15.26 -15.08 -0.93
C ALA A 378 14.17 -14.16 -0.38
N ASP A 379 14.10 -14.02 0.94
CA ASP A 379 13.09 -13.19 1.59
C ASP A 379 13.59 -11.74 1.77
N LEU A 380 14.90 -11.57 1.88
CA LEU A 380 15.55 -10.28 2.12
C LEU A 380 16.95 -10.28 1.48
N ALA A 381 17.42 -9.11 1.06
CA ALA A 381 18.80 -8.90 0.64
C ALA A 381 19.46 -7.79 1.46
N ILE A 382 20.64 -8.06 2.00
CA ILE A 382 21.44 -7.09 2.76
C ILE A 382 22.85 -7.03 2.19
N ALA A 383 23.14 -5.87 1.61
CA ALA A 383 24.40 -5.52 0.98
C ALA A 383 24.45 -3.99 0.79
N ASP A 384 25.50 -3.51 0.15
CA ASP A 384 25.68 -2.12 -0.29
C ASP A 384 24.83 -1.77 -1.53
N ILE A 385 23.53 -2.04 -1.45
CA ILE A 385 22.59 -1.78 -2.55
C ILE A 385 22.18 -0.31 -2.54
N THR A 386 22.62 0.44 -3.55
CA THR A 386 22.16 1.82 -3.76
C THR A 386 20.66 1.85 -4.07
N ILE A 387 19.89 2.61 -3.28
CA ILE A 387 18.47 2.87 -3.53
C ILE A 387 18.37 3.83 -4.72
N THR A 388 17.72 3.37 -5.80
CA THR A 388 17.47 4.18 -7.00
C THR A 388 15.99 4.12 -7.35
N ARG A 389 15.48 5.15 -8.04
CA ARG A 389 14.07 5.21 -8.45
C ARG A 389 13.61 4.01 -9.27
N GLU A 390 14.49 3.45 -10.11
CA GLU A 390 14.16 2.27 -10.93
C GLU A 390 14.00 1.02 -10.06
N ARG A 391 14.82 0.86 -9.01
CA ARG A 391 14.74 -0.25 -8.07
C ARG A 391 13.53 -0.12 -7.14
N GLU A 392 13.32 1.07 -6.59
CA GLU A 392 12.21 1.38 -5.66
C GLU A 392 10.82 1.21 -6.32
N LYS A 393 10.75 1.31 -7.64
CA LYS A 393 9.51 1.07 -8.38
C LYS A 393 9.00 -0.37 -8.26
N ASP A 394 9.92 -1.34 -8.21
CA ASP A 394 9.60 -2.76 -8.28
C ASP A 394 9.93 -3.52 -6.97
N ALA A 395 10.83 -3.00 -6.13
CA ALA A 395 11.22 -3.57 -4.86
C ALA A 395 11.14 -2.53 -3.73
N ASP A 396 10.63 -2.96 -2.57
CA ASP A 396 10.57 -2.12 -1.37
C ASP A 396 11.94 -2.05 -0.68
N PHE A 397 12.30 -0.87 -0.16
CA PHE A 397 13.52 -0.64 0.60
C PHE A 397 13.18 -0.18 2.02
N THR A 398 14.06 -0.52 2.97
CA THR A 398 14.04 0.13 4.29
C THR A 398 14.53 1.58 4.17
N LEU A 399 14.41 2.33 5.25
CA LEU A 399 15.19 3.56 5.38
C LEU A 399 16.68 3.23 5.23
N PRO A 400 17.46 4.06 4.53
CA PRO A 400 18.89 3.84 4.38
C PRO A 400 19.56 3.90 5.75
N PHE A 401 20.44 2.93 6.03
CA PHE A 401 21.21 2.90 7.28
C PHE A 401 22.58 3.58 7.14
N LEU A 402 22.98 3.94 5.91
CA LEU A 402 24.24 4.62 5.62
C LEU A 402 24.05 5.63 4.48
N ASP A 403 24.25 6.91 4.78
CA ASP A 403 24.20 7.98 3.79
C ASP A 403 25.56 8.15 3.12
N LEU A 404 25.62 7.90 1.82
CA LEU A 404 26.83 8.02 1.00
C LEU A 404 26.59 8.93 -0.21
N GLY A 405 27.67 9.49 -0.75
CA GLY A 405 27.66 10.27 -1.98
C GLY A 405 28.81 9.89 -2.90
N ILE A 406 28.74 10.36 -4.15
CA ILE A 406 29.82 10.18 -5.12
C ILE A 406 31.03 11.00 -4.66
N SER A 407 32.17 10.35 -4.47
CA SER A 407 33.43 10.98 -4.11
C SER A 407 34.52 10.63 -5.11
N ILE A 408 35.52 11.51 -5.26
CA ILE A 408 36.65 11.29 -6.16
C ILE A 408 37.85 10.89 -5.32
N LEU A 409 38.29 9.64 -5.50
CA LEU A 409 39.55 9.17 -4.95
C LEU A 409 40.69 9.56 -5.90
N TYR A 410 41.62 10.40 -5.43
CA TYR A 410 42.84 10.72 -6.17
C TYR A 410 44.07 10.41 -5.31
N LYS A 411 45.16 10.05 -5.98
CA LYS A 411 46.43 9.81 -5.30
C LYS A 411 46.90 11.11 -4.66
N LYS A 412 47.13 11.08 -3.34
CA LYS A 412 47.70 12.22 -2.61
C LYS A 412 48.98 12.68 -3.32
N PRO A 413 49.08 13.96 -3.73
CA PRO A 413 50.28 14.46 -4.39
C PRO A 413 51.45 14.33 -3.43
N MET A 414 52.50 13.64 -3.87
CA MET A 414 53.76 13.62 -3.12
C MET A 414 54.37 15.02 -3.18
N LYS A 415 54.75 15.59 -2.03
CA LYS A 415 55.53 16.83 -2.00
C LYS A 415 56.82 16.56 -2.78
N GLN A 416 57.06 17.33 -3.84
CA GLN A 416 58.33 17.31 -4.55
C GLN A 416 59.46 17.52 -3.52
N PRO A 417 60.56 16.74 -3.57
CA PRO A 417 61.71 17.02 -2.70
C PRO A 417 62.19 18.45 -2.95
N PRO A 418 62.66 19.18 -1.92
CA PRO A 418 63.11 20.55 -2.08
C PRO A 418 64.26 20.61 -3.11
N ASN A 419 64.06 21.38 -4.19
CA ASN A 419 65.11 21.61 -5.17
C ASN A 419 66.15 22.57 -4.57
N LEU A 420 67.44 22.25 -4.66
CA LEU A 420 68.55 23.08 -4.16
C LEU A 420 68.50 24.52 -4.72
N PHE A 421 68.02 24.67 -5.96
CA PHE A 421 67.88 25.95 -6.65
C PHE A 421 66.49 26.59 -6.50
N SER A 422 65.68 26.18 -5.51
CA SER A 422 64.33 26.73 -5.31
C SER A 422 64.34 28.24 -5.06
N PHE A 423 65.45 28.80 -4.58
CA PHE A 423 65.63 30.25 -4.38
C PHE A 423 65.76 31.04 -5.70
N LEU A 424 66.09 30.39 -6.83
CA LEU A 424 66.16 31.03 -8.15
C LEU A 424 64.80 31.08 -8.86
N LEU A 425 63.84 30.25 -8.42
CA LEU A 425 62.49 30.13 -9.00
C LEU A 425 61.60 31.38 -8.94
N PRO A 426 61.76 32.34 -8.01
CA PRO A 426 60.95 33.57 -8.01
C PRO A 426 61.12 34.41 -9.27
N PHE A 427 62.24 34.27 -9.99
CA PHE A 427 62.50 34.98 -11.23
C PHE A 427 62.65 34.03 -12.43
N SER A 428 62.10 34.42 -13.58
CA SER A 428 62.26 33.67 -14.83
C SER A 428 63.73 33.62 -15.26
N SER A 429 64.13 32.57 -15.98
CA SER A 429 65.48 32.43 -16.55
C SER A 429 65.89 33.65 -17.40
N GLN A 430 64.93 34.27 -18.09
CA GLN A 430 65.14 35.49 -18.87
C GLN A 430 65.58 36.67 -18.00
N VAL A 431 65.02 36.81 -16.79
CA VAL A 431 65.39 37.88 -15.85
C VAL A 431 66.82 37.66 -15.38
N TRP A 432 67.20 36.42 -15.06
CA TRP A 432 68.57 36.10 -14.68
C TRP A 432 69.58 36.40 -15.80
N TYR A 433 69.28 36.03 -17.05
CA TYR A 433 70.13 36.39 -18.19
C TYR A 433 70.20 37.91 -18.40
N ALA A 434 69.09 38.63 -18.23
CA ALA A 434 69.06 40.09 -18.31
C ALA A 434 69.88 40.75 -17.19
N THR A 435 69.84 40.23 -15.96
CA THR A 435 70.65 40.71 -14.84
C THR A 435 72.15 40.51 -15.10
N ILE A 436 72.54 39.34 -15.64
CA ILE A 436 73.94 39.08 -16.03
C ILE A 436 74.36 40.02 -17.17
N ALA A 437 73.52 40.20 -18.19
CA ALA A 437 73.81 41.09 -19.30
C ALA A 437 73.89 42.57 -18.86
N ALA A 438 73.01 43.00 -17.95
CA ALA A 438 73.03 44.33 -17.37
C ALA A 438 74.28 44.55 -16.50
N TYR A 439 74.68 43.56 -15.70
CA TYR A 439 75.93 43.60 -14.94
C TYR A 439 77.14 43.78 -15.86
N LEU A 440 77.29 42.94 -16.90
CA LEU A 440 78.38 43.06 -17.86
C LEU A 440 78.34 44.39 -18.63
N GLY A 441 77.15 44.86 -19.00
CA GLY A 441 76.95 46.13 -19.69
C GLY A 441 77.36 47.33 -18.84
N VAL A 442 76.94 47.36 -17.56
CA VAL A 442 77.33 48.42 -16.62
C VAL A 442 78.82 48.37 -16.32
N SER A 443 79.41 47.20 -16.08
CA SER A 443 80.86 47.07 -15.86
C SER A 443 81.68 47.55 -17.06
N LEU A 444 81.25 47.21 -18.29
CA LEU A 444 81.90 47.71 -19.51
C LEU A 444 81.76 49.23 -19.64
N LEU A 445 80.59 49.78 -19.32
CA LEU A 445 80.32 51.21 -19.42
C LEU A 445 81.13 52.00 -18.38
N LEU A 446 81.25 51.48 -17.15
CA LEU A 446 82.16 51.99 -16.13
C LEU A 446 83.62 51.92 -16.57
N PHE A 447 84.06 50.82 -17.18
CA PHE A 447 85.43 50.69 -17.72
C PHE A 447 85.73 51.75 -18.80
N VAL A 448 84.79 51.98 -19.72
CA VAL A 448 84.93 53.01 -20.76
C VAL A 448 84.94 54.41 -20.15
N ILE A 449 84.06 54.72 -19.20
CA ILE A 449 84.05 56.02 -18.50
C ILE A 449 85.35 56.25 -17.73
N ALA A 450 85.84 55.24 -17.02
CA ALA A 450 87.12 55.31 -16.30
C ALA A 450 88.25 55.68 -17.28
N ARG A 451 88.31 55.05 -18.46
CA ARG A 451 89.34 55.34 -19.48
C ARG A 451 89.21 56.69 -20.18
N ILE A 452 88.00 57.23 -20.32
CA ILE A 452 87.74 58.52 -21.00
C ILE A 452 87.87 59.71 -20.06
N THR A 453 87.90 59.50 -18.74
CA THR A 453 88.01 60.58 -17.75
C THR A 453 89.48 60.75 -17.32
N PRO A 454 90.29 61.59 -18.00
CA PRO A 454 91.73 61.70 -17.74
C PRO A 454 92.05 62.20 -16.34
N ARG A 455 91.12 62.89 -15.67
CA ARG A 455 91.34 63.41 -14.30
C ARG A 455 91.54 62.31 -13.25
N GLU A 456 91.05 61.10 -13.48
CA GLU A 456 91.25 59.96 -12.56
C GLU A 456 92.55 59.18 -12.82
N TRP A 457 93.16 59.33 -14.01
CA TRP A 457 94.44 58.71 -14.36
C TRP A 457 95.65 59.59 -14.05
N ILE A 458 95.41 60.83 -13.60
CA ILE A 458 96.48 61.74 -13.21
C ILE A 458 96.85 61.44 -11.76
N ASN A 459 98.10 61.02 -11.54
CA ASN A 459 98.69 60.86 -10.22
C ASN A 459 98.54 62.19 -9.45
N PRO A 460 97.76 62.24 -8.35
CA PRO A 460 97.59 63.47 -7.57
C PRO A 460 98.90 63.94 -6.92
N TYR A 461 99.93 63.09 -6.88
CA TYR A 461 101.26 63.36 -6.33
C TYR A 461 102.37 63.08 -7.37
N PRO A 462 102.62 64.00 -8.33
CA PRO A 462 103.54 63.78 -9.46
C PRO A 462 105.03 63.59 -9.09
N CYS A 463 105.39 63.65 -7.80
CA CYS A 463 106.77 63.47 -7.31
C CYS A 463 107.07 62.06 -6.80
N ILE A 464 106.10 61.14 -6.85
CA ILE A 464 106.26 59.74 -6.44
C ILE A 464 106.08 58.87 -7.69
N GLU A 465 107.12 58.14 -8.09
CA GLU A 465 107.11 57.31 -9.31
C GLU A 465 106.15 56.11 -9.21
N GLU A 466 105.86 55.63 -7.99
CA GLU A 466 104.84 54.59 -7.73
C GLU A 466 103.83 55.04 -6.64
N PRO A 467 102.79 55.81 -7.00
CA PRO A 467 101.69 56.07 -6.07
C PRO A 467 100.82 54.81 -5.91
N LYS A 468 100.28 54.56 -4.70
CA LYS A 468 99.15 53.62 -4.57
C LYS A 468 97.98 54.19 -5.37
N LEU A 469 97.51 53.43 -6.36
CA LEU A 469 96.35 53.77 -7.17
C LEU A 469 95.17 54.15 -6.24
N PRO A 470 94.41 55.21 -6.54
CA PRO A 470 93.22 55.54 -5.77
C PRO A 470 92.25 54.35 -5.79
N GLU A 471 91.56 54.08 -4.66
CA GLU A 471 90.71 52.89 -4.50
C GLU A 471 89.71 52.70 -5.64
N SER A 472 89.22 53.79 -6.25
CA SER A 472 88.31 53.76 -7.41
C SER A 472 88.90 53.12 -8.67
N VAL A 473 90.23 53.21 -8.89
CA VAL A 473 90.91 52.62 -10.04
C VAL A 473 91.28 51.17 -9.75
N VAL A 474 91.59 50.83 -8.49
CA VAL A 474 91.83 49.45 -8.06
C VAL A 474 90.53 48.63 -8.11
N GLU A 475 89.39 49.21 -7.71
CA GLU A 475 88.08 48.57 -7.86
C GLU A 475 87.71 48.34 -9.33
N ALA A 476 88.05 49.27 -10.24
CA ALA A 476 87.79 49.09 -11.67
C ALA A 476 88.64 47.95 -12.30
N GLU A 477 89.84 47.67 -11.80
CA GLU A 477 90.64 46.51 -12.22
C GLU A 477 90.20 45.19 -11.57
N LEU A 478 89.62 45.22 -10.37
CA LEU A 478 89.13 44.02 -9.65
C LEU A 478 87.75 43.51 -10.12
N ILE A 479 87.01 44.28 -10.91
CA ILE A 479 85.66 43.91 -11.41
C ILE A 479 85.72 43.07 -12.71
N LEU A 480 86.91 42.89 -13.30
CA LEU A 480 87.21 41.89 -14.33
C LEU A 480 87.62 40.55 -13.69
#